data_AF-A0AA35CJJ1-F1
#
_entry.id   AF-A0AA35CJJ1-F1
#
_cell.length_a   1.000
_cell.length_b   1.000
_cell.length_c   1.000
_cell.angle_alpha   90.00
_cell.angle_beta   90.00
_cell.angle_gamma   90.00
#
_symmetry.space_group_name_H-M   'P 1'
#
loop_
_entity.id
_entity.type
_entity.pdbx_description
1 polymer ?
#
loop_
_entity_poly.entity_id
_entity_poly.type
_entity_poly.pdbx_seq_one_letter_code
_entity_poly.pdbx_strand_id
1 'polypeptide(L)'
;MRNIIDAIFGPVVDILNKIIEWLGQVRLIAAHGFDLGIYLGYVAWLPPPWLSLVKTVALGALLVAVVWAVRALWSLYLTLKSSVKWW
;
A
#
# COMPACT_ATOMS: atom_id res chain seq x y z
N MET A 1 31.26 7.24 18.74
CA MET A 1 30.49 6.08 18.25
C MET A 1 29.04 6.42 17.88
N ARG A 2 28.31 7.29 18.61
CA ARG A 2 26.95 7.74 18.22
C ARG A 2 26.85 8.35 16.82
N ASN A 3 27.79 9.21 16.42
CA ASN A 3 27.76 9.86 15.09
C ASN A 3 27.80 8.91 13.90
N ILE A 4 28.42 7.73 14.01
CA ILE A 4 28.52 6.79 12.87
C ILE A 4 27.20 6.02 12.72
N ILE A 5 26.59 5.65 13.85
CA ILE A 5 25.29 4.99 13.90
C ILE A 5 24.21 5.96 13.38
N ASP A 6 24.20 7.20 13.86
CA ASP A 6 23.24 8.22 13.39
C ASP A 6 23.45 8.58 11.92
N ALA A 7 24.70 8.56 11.40
CA ALA A 7 24.98 8.82 9.98
C ALA A 7 24.54 7.68 9.04
N ILE A 8 24.59 6.42 9.51
CA ILE A 8 24.20 5.25 8.71
C ILE A 8 22.69 5.01 8.79
N PHE A 9 22.09 5.15 9.97
CA PHE A 9 20.66 4.88 10.19
C PHE A 9 19.76 6.10 10.01
N GLY A 10 20.29 7.33 10.10
CA GLY A 10 19.53 8.56 9.84
C GLY A 10 18.82 8.58 8.48
N PRO A 11 19.51 8.29 7.36
CA PRO A 11 18.87 8.23 6.04
C PRO A 11 17.76 7.18 5.96
N VAL A 12 17.94 6.04 6.64
CA VAL A 12 16.95 4.96 6.67
C VAL A 12 15.69 5.39 7.42
N VAL A 13 15.84 6.10 8.54
CA VAL A 13 14.73 6.65 9.32
C VAL A 13 13.98 7.72 8.52
N ASP A 14 14.68 8.60 7.82
CA ASP A 14 14.06 9.62 6.97
C ASP A 14 13.27 9.01 5.80
N ILE A 15 13.79 7.95 5.19
CA ILE A 15 13.06 7.19 4.15
C ILE A 15 11.79 6.57 4.75
N LEU A 16 11.87 5.95 5.94
CA LEU A 16 10.72 5.34 6.58
C LEU A 16 9.65 6.38 6.94
N ASN A 17 10.06 7.55 7.44
CA ASN A 17 9.17 8.68 7.73
C ASN A 17 8.47 9.20 6.48
N LYS A 18 9.20 9.34 5.36
CA LYS A 18 8.61 9.73 4.07
C LYS A 18 7.59 8.71 3.56
N ILE A 19 7.87 7.41 3.74
CA ILE A 19 6.94 6.34 3.35
C ILE A 19 5.66 6.41 4.20
N ILE A 20 5.78 6.66 5.51
CA ILE A 20 4.64 6.82 6.42
C ILE A 20 3.79 8.02 6.03
N GLU A 21 4.43 9.16 5.72
CA GLU A 21 3.74 10.37 5.26
C GLU A 21 2.98 10.13 3.94
N TRP A 22 3.62 9.44 2.99
CA TRP A 22 2.98 9.05 1.72
C TRP A 22 1.79 8.08 1.94
N LEU A 23 1.95 7.07 2.81
CA LEU A 23 0.84 6.17 3.18
C LEU A 23 -0.33 6.94 3.82
N GLY A 24 -0.04 7.96 4.63
CA GLY A 24 -1.05 8.83 5.25
C GLY A 24 -1.87 9.60 4.21
N GLN A 25 -1.22 10.12 3.16
CA GLN A 25 -1.90 10.78 2.04
C GLN A 25 -2.73 9.80 1.20
N VAL A 26 -2.21 8.60 0.94
CA VAL A 26 -2.94 7.54 0.22
C VAL A 26 -4.18 7.08 1.00
N ARG A 27 -4.11 7.05 2.35
CA ARG A 27 -5.25 6.71 3.21
C ARG A 27 -6.41 7.71 3.11
N LEU A 28 -6.12 9.01 2.88
CA LEU A 28 -7.14 10.02 2.63
C LEU A 28 -7.87 9.78 1.30
N ILE A 29 -7.15 9.40 0.25
CA ILE A 29 -7.73 9.06 -1.07
C ILE A 29 -8.56 7.77 -0.98
N ALA A 30 -8.12 6.79 -0.20
CA ALA A 30 -8.87 5.55 0.04
C ALA A 30 -10.12 5.74 0.92
N ALA A 31 -10.15 6.78 1.78
CA ALA A 31 -11.29 7.09 2.65
C ALA A 31 -12.45 7.76 1.92
N HIS A 32 -12.20 8.46 0.80
CA HIS A 32 -13.23 8.82 -0.18
C HIS A 32 -13.60 7.55 -0.95
N GLY A 33 -14.52 6.76 -0.37
CA GLY A 33 -14.88 5.43 -0.85
C GLY A 33 -14.98 5.36 -2.37
N PHE A 34 -14.20 4.45 -2.96
CA PHE A 34 -14.06 4.14 -4.39
C PHE A 34 -15.17 4.74 -5.28
N ASP A 35 -15.02 6.02 -5.67
CA ASP A 35 -15.98 6.69 -6.53
C ASP A 35 -15.69 6.32 -7.99
N LEU A 36 -16.20 5.14 -8.37
CA LEU A 36 -16.12 4.64 -9.73
C LEU A 36 -16.72 5.60 -10.77
N GLY A 37 -17.57 6.55 -10.37
CA GLY A 37 -18.16 7.52 -11.27
C GLY A 37 -17.11 8.47 -11.87
N ILE A 38 -16.07 8.80 -11.11
CA ILE A 38 -14.99 9.72 -11.52
C ILE A 38 -13.96 8.99 -12.39
N TYR A 39 -13.66 7.74 -12.07
CA TYR A 39 -12.59 6.97 -12.74
C TYR A 39 -13.05 6.12 -13.92
N LEU A 40 -14.32 5.70 -13.94
CA LEU A 40 -14.88 4.84 -14.98
C LEU A 40 -16.09 5.55 -15.61
N GLY A 41 -15.84 6.54 -16.46
CA GLY A 41 -16.89 7.34 -17.10
C GLY A 41 -17.96 6.53 -17.85
N TYR A 42 -17.63 5.32 -18.33
CA TYR A 42 -18.61 4.40 -18.93
C TYR A 42 -19.44 3.62 -17.89
N VAL A 43 -18.86 3.34 -16.71
CA VAL A 43 -19.55 2.63 -15.61
C VAL A 43 -20.53 3.53 -14.88
N ALA A 44 -20.33 4.85 -14.92
CA ALA A 44 -21.25 5.84 -14.36
C ALA A 44 -22.63 5.87 -15.06
N TRP A 45 -22.72 5.38 -16.29
CA TRP A 45 -23.98 5.29 -17.05
C TRP A 45 -24.81 4.04 -16.72
N LEU A 46 -24.25 3.08 -15.95
CA LEU A 46 -24.98 1.87 -15.62
C LEU A 46 -26.01 2.11 -14.50
N PRO A 47 -27.15 1.39 -14.53
CA PRO A 47 -28.17 1.45 -13.48
C PRO A 47 -27.58 1.12 -12.08
N PRO A 48 -28.15 1.68 -10.99
CA PRO A 48 -27.61 1.54 -9.63
C PRO A 48 -27.24 0.10 -9.17
N PRO A 49 -27.98 -0.96 -9.55
CA PRO A 49 -27.63 -2.34 -9.18
C PRO A 49 -26.31 -2.84 -9.81
N TRP A 50 -25.99 -2.38 -11.02
CA TRP A 50 -24.74 -2.77 -11.69
C TRP A 50 -23.55 -2.04 -11.12
N LEU A 51 -23.74 -0.78 -10.73
CA LEU A 51 -22.70 0.03 -10.11
C LEU A 51 -22.30 -0.55 -8.75
N SER A 52 -23.24 -1.10 -7.97
CA SER A 52 -22.93 -1.77 -6.71
C SER A 52 -22.15 -3.07 -6.90
N LEU A 53 -22.47 -3.87 -7.92
CA LEU A 53 -21.72 -5.09 -8.25
C LEU A 53 -20.26 -4.80 -8.65
N VAL A 54 -20.04 -3.78 -9.48
CA VAL A 54 -18.67 -3.41 -9.87
C VAL A 54 -17.89 -2.89 -8.65
N LYS A 55 -18.53 -2.12 -7.76
CA LYS A 55 -17.91 -1.67 -6.50
C LYS A 55 -17.51 -2.83 -5.61
N THR A 56 -18.37 -3.83 -5.41
CA THR A 56 -18.05 -4.98 -4.55
C THR A 56 -16.94 -5.85 -5.13
N VAL A 57 -16.94 -6.08 -6.46
CA VAL A 57 -15.86 -6.81 -7.13
C VAL A 57 -14.53 -6.05 -7.05
N ALA A 58 -14.54 -4.74 -7.27
CA ALA A 58 -13.34 -3.90 -7.16
C ALA A 58 -12.76 -3.90 -5.74
N LEU A 59 -13.62 -3.78 -4.71
CA LEU A 59 -13.19 -3.89 -3.31
C LEU A 59 -12.63 -5.28 -2.98
N GLY A 60 -13.24 -6.35 -3.51
CA GLY A 60 -12.73 -7.71 -3.37
C GLY A 60 -11.35 -7.88 -4.00
N ALA A 61 -11.14 -7.33 -5.20
CA ALA A 61 -9.83 -7.34 -5.86
C ALA A 61 -8.77 -6.55 -5.06
N LEU A 62 -9.15 -5.41 -4.49
CA LEU A 62 -8.29 -4.61 -3.63
C LEU A 62 -7.87 -5.40 -2.38
N LEU A 63 -8.79 -6.10 -1.73
CA LEU A 63 -8.47 -6.98 -0.60
C LEU A 63 -7.43 -8.05 -0.97
N VAL A 64 -7.62 -8.72 -2.12
CA VAL A 64 -6.65 -9.72 -2.61
C VAL A 64 -5.28 -9.09 -2.86
N ALA A 65 -5.24 -7.89 -3.46
CA ALA A 65 -4.00 -7.16 -3.70
C ALA A 65 -3.26 -6.82 -2.40
N VAL A 66 -3.98 -6.42 -1.35
CA VAL A 66 -3.39 -6.16 -0.02
C VAL A 66 -2.79 -7.44 0.57
N VAL A 67 -3.49 -8.56 0.49
CA VAL A 67 -2.96 -9.86 0.98
C VAL A 67 -1.67 -10.23 0.22
N TRP A 68 -1.65 -10.02 -1.09
CA TRP A 68 -0.45 -10.23 -1.91
C TRP A 68 0.71 -9.31 -1.51
N ALA A 69 0.45 -8.03 -1.27
CA ALA A 69 1.46 -7.08 -0.82
C ALA A 69 2.05 -7.49 0.53
N VAL A 70 1.22 -7.90 1.49
CA VAL A 70 1.69 -8.41 2.80
C VAL A 70 2.56 -9.65 2.63
N ARG A 71 2.17 -10.59 1.76
CA ARG A 71 2.98 -11.78 1.46
C ARG A 71 4.34 -11.41 0.85
N ALA A 72 4.37 -10.43 -0.06
CA ALA A 72 5.60 -9.94 -0.66
C ALA A 72 6.53 -9.31 0.41
N LEU A 73 5.98 -8.44 1.27
CA LEU A 73 6.73 -7.85 2.38
C LEU A 73 7.27 -8.90 3.35
N TRP A 74 6.47 -9.92 3.68
CA TRP A 74 6.91 -11.03 4.53
C TRP A 74 8.07 -11.82 3.89
N SER A 75 8.00 -12.06 2.58
CA SER A 75 9.07 -12.73 1.85
C SER A 75 10.36 -11.92 1.86
N LEU A 76 10.28 -10.60 1.65
CA LEU A 76 11.42 -9.69 1.74
C LEU A 76 12.03 -9.69 3.14
N TYR A 77 11.19 -9.65 4.19
CA TYR A 77 11.64 -9.75 5.58
C TYR A 77 12.42 -11.04 5.84
N LEU A 78 11.91 -12.19 5.37
CA LEU A 78 12.61 -13.47 5.52
C LEU A 78 13.93 -13.50 4.76
N THR A 79 13.98 -12.97 3.52
CA THR A 79 15.21 -12.88 2.74
C THR A 79 16.26 -12.06 3.48
N LEU A 80 15.92 -10.85 3.92
CA LEU A 80 16.83 -9.99 4.70
C LEU A 80 17.32 -10.68 5.97
N LYS A 81 16.42 -11.33 6.72
CA LYS A 81 16.77 -12.09 7.94
C LYS A 81 17.73 -13.25 7.63
N SER A 82 17.56 -13.92 6.50
CA SER A 82 18.44 -15.03 6.08
C SER A 82 19.82 -14.54 5.62
N SER A 83 19.91 -13.37 4.98
CA SER A 83 21.16 -12.76 4.54
C SER A 83 22.07 -12.33 5.70
N VAL A 84 21.50 -11.93 6.84
CA VAL A 84 22.27 -11.51 8.02
C VAL A 84 23.00 -12.68 8.71
N LYS A 85 22.60 -13.94 8.48
CA LYS A 85 23.30 -15.11 9.05
C LYS A 85 24.62 -15.46 8.36
N TRP A 86 24.97 -14.77 7.28
CA TRP A 86 26.16 -15.03 6.46
C TRP A 86 27.35 -14.09 6.75
N TRP A 87 27.22 -13.22 7.76
CA TRP A 87 28.36 -12.56 8.41
C TRP A 87 28.64 -13.23 9.76
#